data_AF-A0A2E7VHM9-F1
#
_entry.id   AF-A0A2E7VHM9-F1
#
_cell.length_a   1.000
_cell.length_b   1.000
_cell.length_c   1.000
_cell.angle_alpha   90.00
_cell.angle_beta   90.00
_cell.angle_gamma   90.00
#
_symmetry.space_group_name_H-M   'P 1'
#
loop_
_entity.id
_entity.type
_entity.pdbx_description
1 polymer ?
#
loop_
_entity_poly.entity_id
_entity_poly.type
_entity_poly.pdbx_seq_one_letter_code
_entity_poly.pdbx_strand_id
1 'polypeptide(L)'
;GTRCHKISLTVSTNKFADAFYKVRTSAVSYVEEGFDRTILYRKSQLEGKTNRQVEVRFDYEANLAHYFNHGIAGKALEIPDRVFDPLAIAYLFRLQEAELAKDRKLPTCDGKRVREVEVKVGKKRKTTVPAGKFETHEVSPAMENLRGVFRKSPDGFLRICYSADNRRLPVLMRSKVIVGSFVARLTETRFP
;
A
#
# COMPACT_ATOMS: atom_id res chain seq x y z
N GLY A 1 -15.04 -22.12 -1.45
CA GLY A 1 -13.91 -21.19 -1.46
C GLY A 1 -14.39 -19.83 -1.91
N THR A 2 -13.90 -18.75 -1.29
CA THR A 2 -14.32 -17.37 -1.59
C THR A 2 -13.60 -16.84 -2.83
N ARG A 3 -14.32 -16.23 -3.76
CA ARG A 3 -13.70 -15.52 -4.90
C ARG A 3 -13.07 -14.23 -4.41
N CYS A 4 -11.82 -14.00 -4.81
CA CYS A 4 -11.05 -12.84 -4.38
C CYS A 4 -10.26 -12.24 -5.55
N HIS A 5 -10.08 -10.92 -5.52
CA HIS A 5 -9.06 -10.22 -6.28
C HIS A 5 -7.69 -10.47 -5.65
N LYS A 6 -6.68 -10.75 -6.46
CA LYS A 6 -5.28 -10.89 -6.02
C LYS A 6 -4.47 -9.68 -6.47
N ILE A 7 -4.04 -8.86 -5.51
CA ILE A 7 -3.14 -7.72 -5.75
C ILE A 7 -1.74 -8.15 -5.32
N SER A 8 -0.73 -7.92 -6.16
CA SER A 8 0.66 -8.26 -5.85
C SER A 8 1.57 -7.06 -6.08
N LEU A 9 2.54 -6.89 -5.19
CA LEU A 9 3.57 -5.85 -5.25
C LEU A 9 4.94 -6.49 -5.03
N THR A 10 5.90 -6.15 -5.89
CA THR A 10 7.31 -6.51 -5.71
C THR A 10 8.15 -5.24 -5.74
N VAL A 11 9.08 -5.14 -4.79
CA VAL A 11 10.01 -4.01 -4.68
C VAL A 11 11.42 -4.58 -4.58
N SER A 12 12.32 -4.08 -5.43
CA SER A 12 13.73 -4.43 -5.39
C SER A 12 14.61 -3.24 -5.71
N THR A 13 15.70 -3.08 -4.97
CA THR A 13 16.81 -2.21 -5.34
C THR A 13 17.61 -2.80 -6.49
N ASN A 14 18.27 -1.93 -7.28
CA ASN A 14 19.17 -2.36 -8.35
C ASN A 14 20.54 -2.77 -7.78
N LYS A 15 21.41 -3.35 -8.61
CA LYS A 15 22.72 -3.87 -8.18
C LYS A 15 23.61 -2.83 -7.47
N PHE A 16 23.54 -1.57 -7.89
CA PHE A 16 24.32 -0.49 -7.29
C PHE A 16 23.77 -0.12 -5.89
N ALA A 17 22.46 0.06 -5.76
CA ALA A 17 21.82 0.39 -4.48
C ALA A 17 21.83 -0.79 -3.48
N ASP A 18 21.84 -2.04 -3.97
CA ASP A 18 21.92 -3.25 -3.13
C ASP A 18 23.15 -3.27 -2.22
N ALA A 19 24.29 -2.75 -2.70
CA ALA A 19 25.54 -2.72 -1.94
C ALA A 19 25.44 -1.83 -0.69
N PHE A 20 24.53 -0.86 -0.69
CA PHE A 20 24.32 0.08 0.42
C PHE A 20 23.09 -0.29 1.26
N TYR A 21 21.97 -0.64 0.61
CA TYR A 21 20.72 -1.00 1.28
C TYR A 21 19.86 -1.91 0.39
N LYS A 22 20.03 -3.22 0.53
CA LYS A 22 19.28 -4.22 -0.23
C LYS A 22 17.81 -4.26 0.18
N VAL A 23 16.92 -4.10 -0.79
CA VAL A 23 15.47 -4.31 -0.70
C VAL A 23 15.08 -5.48 -1.59
N ARG A 24 14.39 -6.46 -1.02
CA ARG A 24 13.69 -7.56 -1.69
C ARG A 24 12.40 -7.80 -0.94
N THR A 25 11.35 -7.13 -1.37
CA THR A 25 10.04 -7.22 -0.72
C THR A 25 9.01 -7.66 -1.73
N SER A 26 8.22 -8.67 -1.38
CA SER A 26 7.00 -9.04 -2.10
C SER A 26 5.83 -9.01 -1.13
N ALA A 27 4.70 -8.49 -1.59
CA ALA A 27 3.45 -8.47 -0.84
C ALA A 27 2.30 -8.91 -1.74
N VAL A 28 1.35 -9.64 -1.16
CA VAL A 28 0.13 -10.08 -1.82
C VAL A 28 -1.05 -9.78 -0.90
N SER A 29 -2.07 -9.16 -1.47
CA SER A 29 -3.37 -8.95 -0.82
C SER A 29 -4.43 -9.71 -1.59
N TYR A 30 -5.24 -10.48 -0.88
CA TYR A 30 -6.46 -11.09 -1.39
C TYR A 30 -7.64 -10.31 -0.82
N VAL A 31 -8.38 -9.65 -1.71
CA VAL A 31 -9.53 -8.81 -1.37
C VAL A 31 -10.79 -9.50 -1.90
N GLU A 32 -11.88 -9.48 -1.14
CA GLU A 32 -13.16 -10.05 -1.57
C GLU A 32 -13.62 -9.48 -2.93
N GLU A 33 -14.42 -10.25 -3.70
CA GLU A 33 -14.83 -9.89 -5.07
C GLU A 33 -15.50 -8.51 -5.19
N GLY A 34 -16.32 -8.11 -4.21
CA GLY A 34 -16.93 -6.77 -4.14
C GLY A 34 -15.96 -5.63 -3.81
N PHE A 35 -14.70 -5.96 -3.49
CA PHE A 35 -13.68 -5.04 -3.00
C PHE A 35 -14.06 -4.35 -1.68
N ASP A 36 -14.83 -5.02 -0.82
CA ASP A 36 -15.26 -4.44 0.44
C ASP A 36 -14.26 -4.62 1.57
N ARG A 37 -13.52 -5.75 1.61
CA ARG A 37 -12.62 -6.09 2.73
C ARG A 37 -11.50 -7.03 2.31
N THR A 38 -10.38 -6.99 3.04
CA THR A 38 -9.26 -7.91 2.84
C THR A 38 -9.55 -9.26 3.52
N ILE A 39 -9.23 -10.36 2.84
CA ILE A 39 -9.34 -11.73 3.37
C ILE A 39 -7.98 -12.24 3.89
N LEU A 40 -6.91 -11.98 3.12
CA LEU A 40 -5.57 -12.45 3.44
C LEU A 40 -4.52 -11.46 2.94
N TYR A 41 -3.59 -11.10 3.81
CA TYR A 41 -2.41 -10.32 3.47
C TYR A 41 -1.14 -11.10 3.76
N ARG A 42 -0.21 -11.13 2.81
CA ARG A 42 1.10 -11.76 2.93
C ARG A 42 2.19 -10.78 2.54
N LYS A 43 3.31 -10.79 3.26
CA LYS A 43 4.48 -10.01 2.93
C LYS A 43 5.78 -10.74 3.30
N SER A 44 6.59 -11.01 2.29
CA SER A 44 8.00 -11.39 2.44
C SER A 44 8.83 -10.11 2.33
N GLN A 45 9.52 -9.73 3.40
CA GLN A 45 10.27 -8.47 3.47
C GLN A 45 11.72 -8.78 3.83
N LEU A 46 12.64 -8.40 2.95
CA LEU A 46 14.07 -8.36 3.21
C LEU A 46 14.61 -6.95 2.86
N GLU A 47 14.79 -6.12 3.87
CA GLU A 47 15.18 -4.71 3.74
C GLU A 47 16.30 -4.37 4.71
N GLY A 48 17.53 -4.26 4.18
CA GLY A 48 18.75 -4.16 5.00
C GLY A 48 18.86 -5.35 5.96
N LYS A 49 18.88 -5.07 7.27
CA LYS A 49 18.89 -6.10 8.34
C LYS A 49 17.50 -6.65 8.68
N THR A 50 16.43 -6.05 8.15
CA THR A 50 15.06 -6.46 8.47
C THR A 50 14.67 -7.65 7.60
N ASN A 51 14.32 -8.78 8.22
CA ASN A 51 13.77 -9.95 7.55
C ASN A 51 12.47 -10.40 8.22
N ARG A 52 11.36 -10.41 7.47
CA ARG A 52 10.03 -10.80 7.98
C ARG A 52 9.26 -11.62 6.95
N GLN A 53 8.56 -12.65 7.41
CA GLN A 53 7.57 -13.41 6.66
C GLN A 53 6.21 -13.21 7.32
N VAL A 54 5.53 -12.14 6.94
CA VAL A 54 4.26 -11.74 7.54
C VAL A 54 3.10 -12.41 6.82
N GLU A 55 2.17 -12.96 7.59
CA GLU A 55 0.84 -13.35 7.15
C GLU A 55 -0.20 -12.75 8.10
N VAL A 56 -1.29 -12.22 7.56
CA VAL A 56 -2.44 -11.73 8.32
C VAL A 56 -3.69 -12.34 7.72
N ARG A 57 -4.41 -13.12 8.52
CA ARG A 57 -5.71 -13.70 8.16
C ARG A 57 -6.80 -12.90 8.84
N PHE A 58 -7.84 -12.54 8.09
CA PHE A 58 -8.97 -11.78 8.58
C PHE A 58 -10.16 -12.73 8.74
N ASP A 59 -10.55 -12.98 9.98
CA ASP A 59 -11.68 -13.81 10.36
C ASP A 59 -12.84 -12.89 10.76
N TYR A 60 -13.82 -12.76 9.86
CA TYR A 60 -15.00 -11.92 10.07
C TYR A 60 -16.14 -12.65 10.79
N GLU A 61 -16.03 -13.97 11.01
CA GLU A 61 -16.98 -14.68 11.87
C GLU A 61 -16.65 -14.40 13.33
N ALA A 62 -15.35 -14.37 13.66
CA ALA A 62 -14.86 -14.03 14.99
C ALA A 62 -14.55 -12.53 15.18
N ASN A 63 -14.56 -11.74 14.11
CA ASN A 63 -14.11 -10.34 14.08
C ASN A 63 -12.67 -10.16 14.61
N LEU A 64 -11.77 -11.04 14.17
CA LEU A 64 -10.36 -11.07 14.54
C LEU A 64 -9.42 -11.06 13.33
N ALA A 65 -8.30 -10.35 13.47
CA ALA A 65 -7.13 -10.51 12.62
C ALA A 65 -6.07 -11.37 13.32
N HIS A 66 -5.62 -12.42 12.64
CA HIS A 66 -4.58 -13.33 13.10
C HIS A 66 -3.27 -13.01 12.37
N TYR A 67 -2.31 -12.44 13.11
CA TYR A 67 -0.98 -12.11 12.60
C TYR A 67 0.01 -13.26 12.85
N PHE A 68 0.83 -13.54 11.85
CA PHE A 68 1.95 -14.47 11.93
C PHE A 68 3.22 -13.80 11.40
N ASN A 69 4.36 -14.13 12.00
CA ASN A 69 5.68 -13.78 11.46
C ASN A 69 6.59 -15.01 11.48
N HIS A 70 7.08 -15.44 10.33
CA HIS A 70 7.81 -16.72 10.19
C HIS A 70 7.00 -17.90 10.76
N GLY A 71 5.68 -17.90 10.52
CA GLY A 71 4.75 -18.91 11.04
C GLY A 71 4.41 -18.79 12.54
N ILE A 72 5.11 -17.94 13.28
CA ILE A 72 4.86 -17.73 14.71
C ILE A 72 3.69 -16.77 14.89
N ALA A 73 2.65 -17.24 15.59
CA ALA A 73 1.45 -16.45 15.88
C ALA A 73 1.77 -15.29 16.82
N GLY A 74 1.23 -14.11 16.51
CA GLY A 74 1.15 -12.98 17.42
C GLY A 74 -0.18 -12.96 18.18
N LYS A 75 -0.37 -11.90 18.97
CA LYS A 75 -1.67 -11.63 19.60
C LYS A 75 -2.72 -11.34 18.52
N ALA A 76 -3.87 -12.01 18.60
CA ALA A 76 -5.03 -11.68 17.78
C ALA A 76 -5.52 -10.25 18.08
N LEU A 77 -6.09 -9.61 17.08
CA LEU A 77 -6.54 -8.22 17.15
C LEU A 77 -7.98 -8.13 16.69
N GLU A 78 -8.84 -7.47 17.47
CA GLU A 78 -10.21 -7.16 17.06
C GLU A 78 -10.21 -6.26 15.81
N ILE A 79 -11.11 -6.60 14.87
CA ILE A 79 -11.30 -5.87 13.62
C ILE A 79 -12.79 -5.58 13.40
N PRO A 80 -13.12 -4.47 12.72
CA PRO A 80 -14.48 -4.24 12.25
C PRO A 80 -14.85 -5.20 11.10
N ASP A 81 -16.15 -5.31 10.81
CA ASP A 81 -16.71 -6.14 9.72
C ASP A 81 -16.14 -5.78 8.32
N ARG A 82 -15.53 -4.59 8.22
CA ARG A 82 -14.88 -4.06 7.03
C ARG A 82 -13.52 -3.47 7.35
N VAL A 83 -12.44 -4.08 6.87
CA VAL A 83 -11.08 -3.57 7.02
C VAL A 83 -10.20 -3.96 5.82
N PHE A 84 -9.25 -3.10 5.49
CA PHE A 84 -8.29 -3.31 4.39
C PHE A 84 -6.86 -3.47 4.91
N ASP A 85 -6.03 -4.21 4.20
CA ASP A 85 -4.58 -4.16 4.43
C ASP A 85 -3.92 -2.97 3.69
N PRO A 86 -2.67 -2.62 4.01
CA PRO A 86 -1.99 -1.49 3.40
C PRO A 86 -1.85 -1.56 1.86
N LEU A 87 -1.74 -2.76 1.27
CA LEU A 87 -1.63 -2.92 -0.18
C LEU A 87 -3.00 -2.79 -0.85
N ALA A 88 -4.06 -3.32 -0.24
CA ALA A 88 -5.43 -3.15 -0.73
C ALA A 88 -5.83 -1.67 -0.80
N ILE A 89 -5.47 -0.84 0.19
CA ILE A 89 -5.75 0.60 0.15
C ILE A 89 -5.00 1.30 -0.98
N ALA A 90 -3.72 0.98 -1.19
CA ALA A 90 -2.97 1.51 -2.31
C ALA A 90 -3.65 1.18 -3.65
N TYR A 91 -4.25 -0.01 -3.77
CA TYR A 91 -4.99 -0.40 -4.97
C TYR A 91 -6.38 0.22 -5.06
N LEU A 92 -7.09 0.43 -3.94
CA LEU A 92 -8.44 1.01 -3.91
C LEU A 92 -8.50 2.36 -4.66
N PHE A 93 -7.42 3.15 -4.63
CA PHE A 93 -7.32 4.40 -5.40
C PHE A 93 -7.42 4.23 -6.91
N ARG A 94 -7.23 3.02 -7.43
CA ARG A 94 -7.47 2.71 -8.85
C ARG A 94 -8.95 2.47 -9.16
N LEU A 95 -9.75 2.13 -8.15
CA LEU A 95 -11.14 1.72 -8.32
C LEU A 95 -12.11 2.88 -8.18
N GLN A 96 -11.72 3.95 -7.49
CA GLN A 96 -12.56 5.13 -7.28
C GLN A 96 -12.01 6.32 -8.07
N GLU A 97 -12.91 7.20 -8.52
CA GLU A 97 -12.48 8.52 -8.96
C GLU A 97 -11.83 9.23 -7.79
N ALA A 98 -10.69 9.89 -8.05
CA ALA A 98 -9.93 10.55 -7.00
C ALA A 98 -10.78 11.61 -6.27
N GLU A 99 -11.80 12.18 -6.93
CA GLU A 99 -12.76 13.10 -6.32
C GLU A 99 -13.73 12.42 -5.34
N LEU A 100 -14.09 11.15 -5.55
CA LEU A 100 -14.95 10.36 -4.65
C LEU A 100 -14.20 9.82 -3.43
N ALA A 101 -12.87 9.82 -3.47
CA ALA A 101 -12.01 9.39 -2.36
C ALA A 101 -11.69 10.51 -1.36
N LYS A 102 -12.11 11.75 -1.64
CA LYS A 102 -11.87 12.91 -0.77
C LYS A 102 -12.53 12.70 0.60
N ASP A 103 -11.75 12.86 1.66
CA ASP A 103 -12.18 12.81 3.07
C ASP A 103 -12.74 11.45 3.56
N ARG A 104 -12.54 10.36 2.78
CA ARG A 104 -12.90 9.01 3.23
C ARG A 104 -11.88 8.48 4.22
N LYS A 105 -12.38 8.01 5.35
CA LYS A 105 -11.63 7.23 6.32
C LYS A 105 -11.74 5.75 5.98
N LEU A 106 -10.62 5.13 5.65
CA LEU A 106 -10.57 3.71 5.29
C LEU A 106 -10.01 2.91 6.46
N PRO A 107 -10.79 2.03 7.11
CA PRO A 107 -10.29 1.17 8.16
C PRO A 107 -9.21 0.26 7.59
N THR A 108 -8.04 0.31 8.21
CA THR A 108 -6.80 -0.32 7.74
C THR A 108 -6.20 -1.15 8.85
N CYS A 109 -5.80 -2.38 8.57
CA CYS A 109 -5.14 -3.26 9.52
C CYS A 109 -3.85 -3.86 8.93
N ASP A 110 -2.75 -3.73 9.67
CA ASP A 110 -1.47 -4.35 9.35
C ASP A 110 -1.25 -5.71 10.07
N GLY A 111 -2.32 -6.23 10.68
CA GLY A 111 -2.33 -7.40 11.56
C GLY A 111 -1.90 -7.13 13.00
N LYS A 112 -1.39 -5.93 13.32
CA LYS A 112 -1.03 -5.54 14.68
C LYS A 112 -1.90 -4.43 15.24
N ARG A 113 -2.48 -3.59 14.37
CA ARG A 113 -3.36 -2.47 14.75
C ARG A 113 -4.35 -2.17 13.64
N VAL A 114 -5.54 -1.72 14.03
CA VAL A 114 -6.51 -1.07 13.14
C VAL A 114 -6.32 0.44 13.21
N ARG A 115 -6.43 1.13 12.07
CA ARG A 115 -6.35 2.59 11.92
C ARG A 115 -7.30 3.06 10.83
N GLU A 116 -7.86 4.24 10.99
CA GLU A 116 -8.50 4.92 9.87
C GLU A 116 -7.41 5.62 9.04
N VAL A 117 -7.28 5.25 7.76
CA VAL A 117 -6.42 5.98 6.83
C VAL A 117 -7.29 6.98 6.08
N GLU A 118 -7.10 8.25 6.41
CA GLU A 118 -7.61 9.38 5.65
C GLU A 118 -6.71 9.67 4.45
N VAL A 119 -7.34 10.05 3.35
CA VAL A 119 -6.69 10.24 2.05
C VAL A 119 -6.94 11.65 1.55
N LYS A 120 -5.85 12.32 1.18
CA LYS A 120 -5.88 13.63 0.55
C LYS A 120 -5.61 13.49 -0.94
N VAL A 121 -6.51 14.05 -1.74
CA VAL A 121 -6.41 14.09 -3.19
C VAL A 121 -6.11 15.52 -3.63
N GLY A 122 -5.00 15.67 -4.34
CA GLY A 122 -4.52 16.90 -4.91
C GLY A 122 -5.15 17.21 -6.26
N LYS A 123 -4.95 18.46 -6.71
CA LYS A 123 -5.40 18.93 -8.03
C LYS A 123 -4.71 18.15 -9.16
N LYS A 124 -5.41 18.06 -10.29
CA LYS A 124 -4.91 17.46 -11.54
C LYS A 124 -3.68 18.21 -12.06
N ARG A 125 -2.64 17.49 -12.46
CA ARG A 125 -1.37 18.05 -12.97
C ARG A 125 -0.80 17.19 -14.10
N LYS A 126 0.01 17.78 -14.98
CA LYS A 126 0.79 17.03 -15.98
C LYS A 126 2.03 16.42 -15.34
N THR A 127 2.24 15.13 -15.55
CA THR A 127 3.39 14.36 -15.04
C THR A 127 4.10 13.68 -16.20
N THR A 128 5.41 13.88 -16.31
CA THR A 128 6.27 13.22 -17.30
C THR A 128 7.14 12.16 -16.61
N VAL A 129 7.11 10.95 -17.15
CA VAL A 129 7.90 9.79 -16.70
C VAL A 129 8.44 9.05 -17.93
N PRO A 130 9.36 8.06 -17.78
CA PRO A 130 9.86 7.31 -18.94
C PRO A 130 8.77 6.64 -19.78
N ALA A 131 7.65 6.23 -19.18
CA ALA A 131 6.49 5.68 -19.89
C ALA A 131 5.67 6.72 -20.69
N GLY A 132 5.99 8.01 -20.62
CA GLY A 132 5.30 9.08 -21.35
C GLY A 132 4.77 10.22 -20.48
N LYS A 133 3.83 10.98 -21.05
CA LYS A 133 3.16 12.13 -20.40
C LYS A 133 1.75 11.74 -19.99
N PHE A 134 1.39 12.03 -18.74
CA PHE A 134 0.09 11.72 -18.17
C PHE A 134 -0.49 12.95 -17.50
N GLU A 135 -1.81 13.10 -17.57
CA GLU A 135 -2.51 13.91 -16.57
C GLU A 135 -2.75 13.04 -15.33
N THR A 136 -2.48 13.57 -14.15
CA THR A 136 -2.50 12.79 -12.90
C THR A 136 -3.13 13.55 -11.73
N HIS A 137 -3.66 12.79 -10.77
CA HIS A 137 -4.02 13.27 -9.44
C HIS A 137 -3.00 12.75 -8.43
N GLU A 138 -2.44 13.64 -7.61
CA GLU A 138 -1.62 13.25 -6.46
C GLU A 138 -2.53 12.77 -5.34
N VAL A 139 -2.26 11.59 -4.81
CA VAL A 139 -2.96 10.99 -3.69
C VAL A 139 -1.95 10.72 -2.58
N SER A 140 -2.29 11.11 -1.35
CA SER A 140 -1.45 10.89 -0.19
C SER A 140 -2.28 10.52 1.03
N PRO A 141 -1.85 9.53 1.83
CA PRO A 141 -2.43 9.33 3.16
C PRO A 141 -2.08 10.52 4.07
N ALA A 142 -2.99 10.88 4.98
CA ALA A 142 -2.67 11.84 6.04
C ALA A 142 -1.55 11.28 6.95
N MET A 143 -0.55 12.10 7.26
CA MET A 143 0.66 11.66 7.97
C MET A 143 0.40 11.13 9.38
N GLU A 144 -0.64 11.63 10.04
CA GLU A 144 -1.12 11.19 11.36
C GLU A 144 -1.44 9.68 11.40
N ASN A 145 -1.78 9.11 10.24
CA ASN A 145 -2.16 7.71 10.10
C ASN A 145 -0.95 6.78 9.84
N LEU A 146 0.21 7.33 9.44
CA LEU A 146 1.40 6.55 9.09
C LEU A 146 2.31 6.25 10.30
N ARG A 147 2.80 5.00 10.41
CA ARG A 147 3.76 4.55 11.45
C ARG A 147 5.06 4.01 10.85
N GLY A 148 5.94 3.53 11.73
CA GLY A 148 7.27 3.05 11.37
C GLY A 148 8.22 4.22 11.20
N VAL A 149 8.94 4.24 10.08
CA VAL A 149 9.87 5.32 9.75
C VAL A 149 9.18 6.68 9.62
N PHE A 150 7.91 6.73 9.19
CA PHE A 150 7.14 7.97 9.04
C PHE A 150 6.82 8.67 10.38
N ARG A 151 6.52 7.92 11.46
CA ARG A 151 6.25 8.54 12.79
C ARG A 151 7.46 9.30 13.35
N LYS A 152 8.67 8.89 12.94
CA LYS A 152 9.92 9.56 13.33
C LYS A 152 10.30 10.68 12.36
N SER A 153 9.46 10.98 11.37
CA SER A 153 9.75 11.90 10.27
C SER A 153 8.68 12.99 10.24
N PRO A 154 8.83 14.10 10.98
CA PRO A 154 7.86 15.20 10.94
C PRO A 154 7.64 15.73 9.51
N ASP A 155 8.68 15.73 8.67
CA ASP A 155 8.60 16.08 7.23
C ASP A 155 8.45 14.86 6.30
N GLY A 156 8.05 13.71 6.86
CA GLY A 156 7.81 12.50 6.10
C GLY A 156 6.62 12.67 5.17
N PHE A 157 6.65 12.00 4.02
CA PHE A 157 5.48 11.93 3.14
C PHE A 157 5.49 10.67 2.30
N LEU A 158 4.31 10.21 1.91
CA LEU A 158 4.12 9.24 0.84
C LEU A 158 3.09 9.84 -0.13
N ARG A 159 3.44 9.93 -1.41
CA ARG A 159 2.59 10.51 -2.46
C ARG A 159 2.63 9.59 -3.66
N ILE A 160 1.46 9.29 -4.21
CA ILE A 160 1.31 8.50 -5.41
C ILE A 160 0.47 9.32 -6.40
N CYS A 161 1.01 9.57 -7.58
CA CYS A 161 0.27 10.18 -8.67
C CYS A 161 -0.39 9.08 -9.50
N TYR A 162 -1.72 9.13 -9.60
CA TYR A 162 -2.49 8.23 -10.44
C TYR A 162 -2.88 8.93 -11.74
N SER A 163 -2.87 8.23 -12.89
CA SER A 163 -3.40 8.80 -14.13
C SER A 163 -4.87 9.18 -13.97
N ALA A 164 -5.27 10.28 -14.63
CA ALA A 164 -6.64 10.78 -14.60
C ALA A 164 -7.55 10.09 -15.65
N ASP A 165 -7.01 9.14 -16.42
CA ASP A 165 -7.80 8.30 -17.33
C ASP A 165 -8.49 7.17 -16.55
N ASN A 166 -9.39 6.43 -17.21
CA ASN A 166 -10.15 5.35 -16.58
C ASN A 166 -9.29 4.23 -15.97
N ARG A 167 -8.01 4.12 -16.37
CA ARG A 167 -7.10 3.08 -15.90
C ARG A 167 -6.49 3.38 -14.53
N ARG A 168 -6.43 4.67 -14.15
CA ARG A 168 -5.89 5.17 -12.87
C ARG A 168 -4.56 4.48 -12.51
N LEU A 169 -3.61 4.51 -13.43
CA LEU A 169 -2.32 3.87 -13.29
C LEU A 169 -1.48 4.62 -12.25
N PRO A 170 -0.76 3.93 -11.34
CA PRO A 170 0.24 4.59 -10.51
C PRO A 170 1.42 5.02 -11.38
N VAL A 171 1.47 6.31 -11.74
CA VAL A 171 2.44 6.89 -12.69
C VAL A 171 3.74 7.26 -11.99
N LEU A 172 3.65 7.79 -10.77
CA LEU A 172 4.79 8.30 -10.01
C LEU A 172 4.54 8.09 -8.52
N MET A 173 5.50 7.52 -7.79
CA MET A 173 5.46 7.44 -6.34
C MET A 173 6.68 8.15 -5.76
N ARG A 174 6.44 8.99 -4.76
CA ARG A 174 7.48 9.70 -4.02
C ARG A 174 7.29 9.46 -2.53
N SER A 175 8.38 9.18 -1.84
CA SER A 175 8.36 9.04 -0.40
C SER A 175 9.59 9.68 0.22
N LYS A 176 9.42 10.32 1.37
CA LYS A 176 10.50 10.76 2.25
C LYS A 176 10.22 10.26 3.65
N VAL A 177 11.23 9.67 4.27
CA VAL A 177 11.27 9.16 5.63
C VAL A 177 12.61 9.52 6.25
N ILE A 178 12.76 9.34 7.57
CA ILE A 178 13.97 9.72 8.32
C ILE A 178 15.22 9.01 7.81
N VAL A 179 15.05 7.81 7.25
CA VAL A 179 16.15 7.00 6.72
C VAL A 179 16.42 7.24 5.22
N GLY A 180 15.71 8.16 4.57
CA GLY A 180 15.95 8.50 3.16
C GLY A 180 14.69 8.85 2.36
N SER A 181 14.86 9.04 1.07
CA SER A 181 13.76 9.28 0.14
C SER A 181 13.89 8.40 -1.09
N PHE A 182 12.78 8.10 -1.75
CA PHE A 182 12.78 7.40 -3.01
C PHE A 182 11.76 8.02 -3.98
N VAL A 183 12.03 7.84 -5.27
CA VAL A 183 11.14 8.22 -6.36
C VAL A 183 11.04 7.03 -7.32
N ALA A 184 9.86 6.44 -7.42
CA ALA A 184 9.55 5.42 -8.41
C ALA A 184 8.78 6.06 -9.57
N ARG A 185 9.23 5.86 -10.80
CA ARG A 185 8.62 6.40 -12.03
C ARG A 185 8.16 5.23 -12.89
N LEU A 186 6.96 5.33 -13.45
CA LEU A 186 6.46 4.33 -14.39
C LEU A 186 7.34 4.29 -15.64
N THR A 187 7.84 3.11 -15.99
CA THR A 187 8.72 2.86 -17.13
C THR A 187 8.01 2.19 -18.28
N GLU A 188 7.17 1.19 -17.99
CA GLU A 188 6.38 0.46 -18.99
C GLU A 188 5.04 0.03 -18.38
N THR A 189 4.06 -0.21 -19.24
CA THR A 189 2.78 -0.83 -18.88
C THR A 189 2.48 -1.91 -19.90
N ARG A 190 2.05 -3.09 -19.44
CA ARG A 190 1.56 -4.15 -20.30
C ARG A 190 0.11 -4.43 -19.93
N PHE A 191 -0.77 -4.35 -20.91
CA PHE A 191 -2.17 -4.75 -20.77
C PHE A 191 -2.33 -6.07 -21.52
N PRO A 192 -3.09 -7.04 -20.96
CA PRO A 192 -3.50 -8.21 -21.71
C PRO A 192 -4.37 -7.84 -22.91
#